data_AF-A0A165YAB2-F1
#
_entry.id   AF-A0A165YAB2-F1
#
_cell.length_a   1.000
_cell.length_b   1.000
_cell.length_c   1.000
_cell.angle_alpha   90.00
_cell.angle_beta   90.00
_cell.angle_gamma   90.00
#
_symmetry.space_group_name_H-M   'P 1'
#
loop_
_entity.id
_entity.type
_entity.pdbx_description
1 polymer ?
#
loop_
_entity_poly.entity_id
_entity_poly.type
_entity_poly.pdbx_seq_one_letter_code
_entity_poly.pdbx_strand_id
1 'polypeptide(L)'
;MIGISQHETQPLLDKKTDDYNTDVKDSPPPGYSFTSSDDDAVSNPASAVNGLSISVHLHNEITGSYELDPALPTNGRGTGANFKSHHGNITTKLAVTGTANTPNIGRNYATIRATSETGDILIDVTEMSSRRCLDVETWTRRGNTILLLPPNFLGVVGLKTSRGRLIQLPGLEGRTSITWRPSGWKLSFLGREWTFYPREWTSFRRESSFLVGPVFESVSMDVKGISCVRLSSKKGGIAVGFSGVDGEPQMLENVRKDLSARRGFGRGCC
;
A
#
# COMPACT_ATOMS: atom_id res chain seq x y z
N MET A 1 26.65 48.51 -50.13
CA MET A 1 25.65 47.64 -50.78
C MET A 1 26.02 46.20 -50.47
N ILE A 2 25.28 45.54 -49.59
CA ILE A 2 25.54 44.15 -49.17
C ILE A 2 24.37 43.33 -49.71
N GLY A 3 24.69 42.37 -50.59
CA GLY A 3 23.73 41.55 -51.32
C GLY A 3 23.05 40.52 -50.41
N ILE A 4 21.74 40.40 -50.55
CA ILE A 4 20.91 39.41 -49.86
C ILE A 4 20.80 38.20 -50.80
N SER A 5 21.37 37.07 -50.40
CA SER A 5 21.28 35.79 -51.11
C SER A 5 19.93 35.13 -50.78
N GLN A 6 19.09 34.93 -51.79
CA GLN A 6 17.84 34.18 -51.67
C GLN A 6 18.14 32.70 -51.95
N HIS A 7 17.99 31.85 -50.92
CA HIS A 7 17.99 30.41 -51.08
C HIS A 7 16.54 29.92 -51.23
N GLU A 8 16.18 29.62 -52.48
CA GLU A 8 14.98 28.92 -52.88
C GLU A 8 15.18 27.42 -52.56
N THR A 9 14.31 26.86 -51.71
CA THR A 9 14.32 25.41 -51.40
C THR A 9 12.98 24.82 -51.79
N GLN A 10 13.05 23.74 -52.57
CA GLN A 10 11.99 23.12 -53.34
C GLN A 10 10.86 22.48 -52.51
N PRO A 11 9.66 22.30 -53.09
CA PRO A 11 8.54 21.64 -52.43
C PRO A 11 8.81 20.14 -52.21
N LEU A 12 8.54 19.70 -50.99
CA LEU A 12 8.66 18.31 -50.55
C LEU A 12 7.55 17.47 -51.19
N LEU A 13 7.94 16.41 -51.89
CA LEU A 13 7.04 15.43 -52.51
C LEU A 13 6.04 14.83 -51.52
N ASP A 14 4.77 14.83 -51.91
CA ASP A 14 3.70 14.04 -51.33
C ASP A 14 4.03 12.55 -51.43
N LYS A 15 4.34 11.95 -50.28
CA LYS A 15 4.55 10.52 -50.16
C LYS A 15 3.20 9.86 -49.92
N LYS A 16 2.61 9.37 -51.02
CA LYS A 16 1.44 8.49 -51.07
C LYS A 16 1.73 7.25 -50.21
N THR A 17 1.16 7.18 -49.01
CA THR A 17 1.12 5.98 -48.19
C THR A 17 0.04 5.06 -48.71
N ASP A 18 0.46 3.88 -49.15
CA ASP A 18 -0.40 2.80 -49.57
C ASP A 18 -1.28 2.33 -48.41
N ASP A 19 -2.57 2.16 -48.71
CA ASP A 19 -3.58 1.53 -47.87
C ASP A 19 -3.19 0.07 -47.60
N TYR A 20 -2.50 -0.17 -46.48
CA TYR A 20 -2.44 -1.50 -45.88
C TYR A 20 -3.77 -1.76 -45.16
N ASN A 21 -4.68 -2.37 -45.91
CA ASN A 21 -5.84 -3.07 -45.38
C ASN A 21 -5.35 -4.29 -44.59
N THR A 22 -4.87 -4.09 -43.36
CA THR A 22 -4.77 -5.18 -42.39
C THR A 22 -6.15 -5.41 -41.83
N ASP A 23 -6.80 -6.42 -42.40
CA ASP A 23 -7.90 -7.17 -41.83
C ASP A 23 -7.39 -7.79 -40.51
N VAL A 24 -7.22 -6.95 -39.49
CA VAL A 24 -6.93 -7.38 -38.13
C VAL A 24 -8.22 -7.96 -37.62
N LYS A 25 -8.33 -9.30 -37.74
CA LYS A 25 -9.25 -10.07 -36.92
C LYS A 25 -9.15 -9.54 -35.50
N ASP A 26 -10.23 -8.89 -35.05
CA ASP A 26 -10.53 -8.57 -33.66
C ASP A 26 -10.43 -9.85 -32.84
N SER A 27 -9.21 -10.21 -32.50
CA SER A 27 -8.93 -11.17 -31.46
C SER A 27 -9.13 -10.36 -30.19
N PRO A 28 -10.16 -10.67 -29.37
CA PRO A 28 -10.35 -9.96 -28.12
C PRO A 28 -9.01 -9.97 -27.36
N PRO A 29 -8.65 -8.87 -26.68
CA PRO A 29 -7.47 -8.86 -25.83
C PRO A 29 -7.51 -10.11 -24.95
N PRO A 30 -6.39 -10.82 -24.74
CA PRO A 30 -6.37 -12.05 -23.97
C PRO A 30 -7.14 -11.81 -22.68
N GLY A 31 -8.31 -12.44 -22.60
CA GLY A 31 -9.15 -12.39 -21.42
C GLY A 31 -8.37 -13.06 -20.32
N TYR A 32 -7.75 -12.27 -19.45
CA TYR A 32 -7.21 -12.81 -18.21
C TYR A 32 -8.41 -13.18 -17.35
N SER A 33 -8.86 -14.42 -17.51
CA SER A 33 -9.76 -15.08 -16.59
C SER A 33 -9.01 -15.25 -15.28
N PHE A 34 -9.26 -14.36 -14.32
CA PHE A 34 -9.05 -14.69 -12.93
C PHE A 34 -10.05 -15.81 -12.62
N THR A 35 -9.57 -17.04 -12.56
CA THR A 35 -10.31 -18.14 -11.95
C THR A 35 -10.45 -17.82 -10.46
N SER A 36 -11.50 -17.06 -10.16
CA SER A 36 -12.19 -17.06 -8.87
C SER A 36 -12.93 -18.39 -8.75
N SER A 37 -12.17 -19.46 -8.54
CA SER A 37 -12.70 -20.81 -8.36
C SER A 37 -11.57 -21.64 -7.79
N ASP A 38 -11.47 -21.63 -6.46
CA ASP A 38 -11.68 -22.83 -5.63
C ASP A 38 -11.29 -22.48 -4.18
N ASP A 39 -12.32 -22.18 -3.38
CA ASP A 39 -12.27 -21.93 -1.94
C ASP A 39 -11.98 -23.21 -1.11
N ASP A 40 -11.50 -24.31 -1.69
CA ASP A 40 -11.47 -25.62 -1.01
C ASP A 40 -10.14 -26.39 -1.07
N ALA A 41 -9.00 -25.69 -1.04
CA ALA A 41 -7.70 -26.36 -0.86
C ALA A 41 -6.68 -25.57 -0.02
N VAL A 42 -7.03 -25.22 1.22
CA VAL A 42 -6.01 -24.91 2.25
C VAL A 42 -5.77 -26.17 3.09
N SER A 43 -5.13 -27.18 2.52
CA SER A 43 -4.74 -28.40 3.26
C SER A 43 -3.29 -28.41 3.70
N ASN A 44 -2.54 -27.31 3.51
CA ASN A 44 -1.32 -27.05 4.28
C ASN A 44 -1.16 -25.53 4.49
N PRO A 45 -1.18 -25.03 5.74
CA PRO A 45 -0.80 -23.65 5.98
C PRO A 45 0.63 -23.45 5.45
N ALA A 46 0.83 -22.39 4.68
CA ALA A 46 2.17 -22.02 4.23
C ALA A 46 3.06 -21.92 5.46
N SER A 47 4.19 -22.63 5.47
CA SER A 47 5.10 -22.63 6.63
C SER A 47 5.38 -21.19 7.06
N ALA A 48 5.17 -20.90 8.34
CA ALA A 48 5.47 -19.59 8.90
C ALA A 48 6.92 -19.20 8.59
N VAL A 49 7.11 -17.99 8.10
CA VAL A 49 8.41 -17.45 7.71
C VAL A 49 8.76 -16.22 8.53
N ASN A 50 10.06 -15.95 8.66
CA ASN A 50 10.55 -14.69 9.21
C ASN A 50 11.70 -14.15 8.35
N GLY A 51 11.72 -12.84 8.12
CA GLY A 51 12.68 -12.19 7.23
C GLY A 51 12.39 -12.46 5.74
N LEU A 52 11.11 -12.57 5.36
CA LEU A 52 10.68 -12.72 3.98
C LEU A 52 11.11 -11.48 3.17
N SER A 53 11.82 -11.67 2.07
CA SER A 53 12.23 -10.56 1.21
C SER A 53 12.06 -10.95 -0.25
N ILE A 54 11.06 -10.38 -0.91
CA ILE A 54 10.76 -10.61 -2.32
C ILE A 54 11.02 -9.30 -3.06
N SER A 55 11.95 -9.34 -4.01
CA SER A 55 12.24 -8.22 -4.89
C SER A 55 12.13 -8.68 -6.32
N VAL A 56 11.27 -8.04 -7.09
CA VAL A 56 11.12 -8.29 -8.52
C VAL A 56 11.54 -7.05 -9.30
N HIS A 57 12.32 -7.26 -10.34
CA HIS A 57 12.64 -6.24 -11.31
C HIS A 57 11.66 -6.35 -12.49
N LEU A 58 11.35 -5.22 -13.13
CA LEU A 58 10.42 -5.13 -14.27
C LEU A 58 8.92 -5.23 -13.87
N HIS A 59 8.08 -5.63 -14.83
CA HIS A 59 6.61 -5.65 -14.74
C HIS A 59 6.04 -6.88 -14.03
N ASN A 60 6.88 -7.66 -13.34
CA ASN A 60 6.41 -8.83 -12.61
C ASN A 60 5.63 -8.41 -11.36
N GLU A 61 4.47 -9.03 -11.18
CA GLU A 61 3.63 -8.82 -10.01
C GLU A 61 4.10 -9.71 -8.85
N ILE A 62 3.97 -9.19 -7.62
CA ILE A 62 4.15 -9.99 -6.41
C ILE A 62 2.76 -10.33 -5.91
N THR A 63 2.40 -11.59 -5.96
CA THR A 63 1.14 -12.10 -5.42
C THR A 63 1.38 -13.28 -4.50
N GLY A 64 0.59 -13.40 -3.43
CA GLY A 64 0.68 -14.56 -2.54
C GLY A 64 0.11 -14.34 -1.14
N SER A 65 -0.02 -15.44 -0.42
CA SER A 65 -0.42 -15.48 0.98
C SER A 65 0.79 -15.93 1.82
N TYR A 66 1.10 -15.21 2.89
CA TYR A 66 2.26 -15.53 3.74
C TYR A 66 1.90 -15.48 5.22
N GLU A 67 2.47 -16.39 5.99
CA GLU A 67 2.37 -16.41 7.44
C GLU A 67 3.70 -15.90 8.03
N LEU A 68 3.62 -14.86 8.87
CA LEU A 68 4.78 -14.22 9.49
C LEU A 68 4.82 -14.56 10.98
N ASP A 69 5.90 -15.20 11.44
CA ASP A 69 6.14 -15.44 12.87
C ASP A 69 7.41 -14.69 13.33
N PRO A 70 7.26 -13.53 14.00
CA PRO A 70 8.38 -12.76 14.55
C PRO A 70 9.22 -13.51 15.60
N ALA A 71 8.68 -14.57 16.23
CA ALA A 71 9.41 -15.36 17.22
C ALA A 71 10.43 -16.30 16.59
N LEU A 72 10.30 -16.63 15.30
CA LEU A 72 11.28 -17.43 14.60
C LEU A 72 12.65 -16.70 14.56
N PRO A 73 13.77 -17.41 14.72
CA PRO A 73 15.08 -16.81 14.66
C PRO A 73 15.32 -16.17 13.29
N THR A 74 15.91 -14.97 13.28
CA THR A 74 16.29 -14.27 12.05
C THR A 74 17.81 -14.21 11.94
N ASN A 75 18.31 -14.38 10.72
CA ASN A 75 19.73 -14.24 10.41
C ASN A 75 20.14 -12.76 10.27
N GLY A 76 19.65 -11.90 11.18
CA GLY A 76 19.90 -10.45 11.14
C GLY A 76 19.07 -9.65 10.13
N ARG A 77 18.14 -10.28 9.38
CA ARG A 77 17.31 -9.62 8.34
C ARG A 77 16.08 -8.86 8.87
N GLY A 78 16.00 -8.62 10.18
CA GLY A 78 14.82 -8.04 10.83
C GLY A 78 13.65 -9.02 10.93
N THR A 79 12.66 -8.69 11.76
CA THR A 79 11.47 -9.53 11.97
C THR A 79 10.33 -9.07 11.07
N GLY A 80 10.08 -9.78 9.96
CA GLY A 80 8.95 -9.47 9.09
C GLY A 80 9.14 -9.74 7.60
N ALA A 81 8.50 -8.92 6.76
CA ALA A 81 8.43 -9.08 5.32
C ALA A 81 8.78 -7.79 4.57
N ASN A 82 9.50 -7.91 3.45
CA ASN A 82 9.86 -6.81 2.57
C ASN A 82 9.52 -7.17 1.11
N PHE A 83 8.59 -6.43 0.53
CA PHE A 83 8.16 -6.58 -0.85
C PHE A 83 8.61 -5.37 -1.66
N LYS A 84 9.32 -5.60 -2.76
CA LYS A 84 9.80 -4.55 -3.64
C LYS A 84 9.52 -4.87 -5.09
N SER A 85 8.84 -3.96 -5.78
CA SER A 85 8.66 -4.00 -7.22
C SER A 85 8.99 -2.64 -7.83
N HIS A 86 9.43 -2.60 -9.09
CA HIS A 86 9.57 -1.33 -9.81
C HIS A 86 8.29 -1.02 -10.60
N HIS A 87 7.77 -2.00 -11.34
CA HIS A 87 6.64 -1.77 -12.25
C HIS A 87 5.45 -2.69 -12.06
N GLY A 88 5.56 -3.68 -11.18
CA GLY A 88 4.47 -4.61 -10.89
C GLY A 88 3.64 -4.21 -9.68
N ASN A 89 2.44 -4.76 -9.68
CA ASN A 89 1.53 -4.69 -8.54
C ASN A 89 2.04 -5.61 -7.42
N ILE A 90 1.75 -5.23 -6.18
CA ILE A 90 2.02 -6.04 -4.99
C ILE A 90 0.66 -6.33 -4.37
N THR A 91 0.21 -7.58 -4.41
CA THR A 91 -1.05 -8.02 -3.80
C THR A 91 -0.78 -9.19 -2.86
N THR A 92 -0.70 -8.91 -1.56
CA THR A 92 -0.34 -9.94 -0.59
C THR A 92 -1.38 -10.06 0.53
N LYS A 93 -1.68 -11.30 0.92
CA LYS A 93 -2.42 -11.63 2.13
C LYS A 93 -1.43 -12.07 3.21
N LEU A 94 -1.56 -11.55 4.42
CA LEU A 94 -0.60 -11.78 5.49
C LEU A 94 -1.32 -12.16 6.78
N ALA A 95 -0.87 -13.24 7.42
CA ALA A 95 -1.22 -13.56 8.79
C ALA A 95 0.02 -13.37 9.68
N VAL A 96 -0.11 -12.65 10.79
CA VAL A 96 0.98 -12.48 11.76
C VAL A 96 0.72 -13.41 12.94
N THR A 97 1.43 -14.53 12.99
CA THR A 97 1.20 -15.62 13.94
C THR A 97 2.35 -15.73 14.94
N GLY A 98 2.45 -16.89 15.62
CA GLY A 98 3.50 -17.20 16.57
C GLY A 98 3.07 -17.08 18.03
N THR A 99 3.58 -17.98 18.87
CA THR A 99 3.28 -18.02 20.30
C THR A 99 3.98 -16.90 21.07
N ALA A 100 3.23 -16.12 21.84
CA ALA A 100 3.74 -15.04 22.69
C ALA A 100 4.56 -15.53 23.91
N ASN A 101 4.72 -16.85 24.07
CA ASN A 101 5.32 -17.47 25.25
C ASN A 101 6.85 -17.53 25.21
N THR A 102 7.48 -17.16 24.09
CA THR A 102 8.93 -17.05 24.06
C THR A 102 9.35 -15.77 24.79
N PRO A 103 10.19 -15.83 25.84
CA PRO A 103 10.64 -14.69 26.64
C PRO A 103 11.59 -13.75 25.89
N ASN A 104 11.56 -13.74 24.55
CA ASN A 104 12.27 -12.79 23.70
C ASN A 104 11.57 -11.41 23.80
N ILE A 105 11.79 -10.75 24.93
CA ILE A 105 11.21 -9.46 25.36
C ILE A 105 11.35 -8.32 24.32
N GLY A 106 12.16 -8.49 23.27
CA GLY A 106 12.35 -7.51 22.19
C GLY A 106 11.78 -7.85 20.81
N ARG A 107 11.22 -9.05 20.56
CA ARG A 107 10.86 -9.52 19.20
C ARG A 107 9.35 -9.72 18.99
N ASN A 108 8.54 -8.79 19.50
CA ASN A 108 7.08 -8.86 19.36
C ASN A 108 6.53 -8.04 18.19
N TYR A 109 7.40 -7.55 17.31
CA TYR A 109 7.03 -6.68 16.19
C TYR A 109 7.18 -7.41 14.86
N ALA A 110 6.10 -7.48 14.10
CA ALA A 110 6.13 -7.86 12.69
C ALA A 110 6.24 -6.58 11.86
N THR A 111 7.35 -6.43 11.13
CA THR A 111 7.55 -5.30 10.22
C THR A 111 7.21 -5.71 8.78
N ILE A 112 6.21 -5.09 8.19
CA ILE A 112 5.82 -5.31 6.80
C ILE A 112 6.18 -4.08 6.00
N ARG A 113 7.07 -4.23 5.01
CA ARG A 113 7.45 -3.17 4.10
C ARG A 113 7.02 -3.52 2.69
N ALA A 114 6.34 -2.60 2.00
CA ALA A 114 6.03 -2.77 0.59
C ALA A 114 6.35 -1.50 -0.19
N THR A 115 7.12 -1.65 -1.26
CA THR A 115 7.55 -0.52 -2.10
C THR A 115 7.31 -0.83 -3.57
N SER A 116 6.63 0.09 -4.28
CA SER A 116 6.44 0.00 -5.73
C SER A 116 6.63 1.35 -6.41
N GLU A 117 7.41 1.45 -7.50
CA GLU A 117 7.53 2.75 -8.18
C GLU A 117 6.28 3.09 -9.00
N THR A 118 5.66 2.11 -9.65
CA THR A 118 4.55 2.38 -10.58
C THR A 118 3.38 1.41 -10.49
N GLY A 119 3.46 0.36 -9.68
CA GLY A 119 2.35 -0.55 -9.44
C GLY A 119 1.55 -0.19 -8.19
N ASP A 120 0.35 -0.74 -8.15
CA ASP A 120 -0.54 -0.65 -7.00
C ASP A 120 -0.09 -1.61 -5.90
N ILE A 121 -0.38 -1.25 -4.65
CA ILE A 121 -0.05 -2.04 -3.47
C ILE A 121 -1.36 -2.36 -2.75
N LEU A 122 -1.73 -3.64 -2.68
CA LEU A 122 -2.79 -4.17 -1.84
C LEU A 122 -2.16 -5.10 -0.81
N ILE A 123 -2.24 -4.74 0.46
CA ILE A 123 -1.86 -5.61 1.58
C ILE A 123 -3.11 -5.90 2.38
N ASP A 124 -3.40 -7.17 2.59
CA ASP A 124 -4.50 -7.63 3.43
C ASP A 124 -3.92 -8.41 4.61
N VAL A 125 -3.90 -7.77 5.78
CA VAL A 125 -3.47 -8.42 7.02
C VAL A 125 -4.70 -9.04 7.68
N THR A 126 -4.89 -10.34 7.46
CA THR A 126 -6.09 -11.08 7.84
C THR A 126 -6.15 -11.36 9.33
N GLU A 127 -5.01 -11.71 9.91
CA GLU A 127 -4.89 -12.10 11.31
C GLU A 127 -3.64 -11.51 11.96
N MET A 128 -3.75 -11.21 13.25
CA MET A 128 -2.63 -10.85 14.10
C MET A 128 -2.79 -11.51 15.47
N SER A 129 -1.80 -12.30 15.90
CA SER A 129 -1.76 -12.89 17.23
C SER A 129 -1.86 -11.82 18.32
N SER A 130 -2.59 -12.14 19.40
CA SER A 130 -2.65 -11.27 20.57
C SER A 130 -1.25 -10.97 21.12
N ARG A 131 -1.04 -9.76 21.65
CA ARG A 131 0.25 -9.27 22.19
C ARG A 131 1.38 -9.09 21.16
N ARG A 132 1.09 -9.20 19.87
CA ARG A 132 2.00 -8.75 18.81
C ARG A 132 1.71 -7.32 18.41
N CYS A 133 2.75 -6.66 17.94
CA CYS A 133 2.69 -5.34 17.38
C CYS A 133 2.98 -5.42 15.88
N LEU A 134 2.29 -4.58 15.13
CA LEU A 134 2.39 -4.53 13.69
C LEU A 134 3.00 -3.20 13.27
N ASP A 135 4.08 -3.24 12.49
CA ASP A 135 4.66 -2.06 11.86
C ASP A 135 4.55 -2.20 10.33
N VAL A 136 3.60 -1.50 9.72
CA VAL A 136 3.39 -1.54 8.26
C VAL A 136 3.87 -0.25 7.64
N GLU A 137 4.81 -0.34 6.71
CA GLU A 137 5.28 0.79 5.91
C GLU A 137 5.05 0.50 4.43
N THR A 138 4.30 1.37 3.75
CA THR A 138 4.15 1.29 2.31
C THR A 138 4.56 2.59 1.63
N TRP A 139 5.19 2.45 0.47
CA TRP A 139 5.53 3.58 -0.37
C TRP A 139 5.28 3.26 -1.84
N THR A 140 4.57 4.14 -2.53
CA THR A 140 4.49 4.08 -3.99
C THR A 140 4.66 5.43 -4.67
N ARG A 141 5.31 5.45 -5.83
CA ARG A 141 5.48 6.69 -6.61
C ARG A 141 4.30 6.96 -7.54
N ARG A 142 3.76 5.94 -8.22
CA ARG A 142 2.64 6.06 -9.17
C ARG A 142 1.60 4.94 -9.06
N GLY A 143 1.38 4.41 -7.86
CA GLY A 143 0.32 3.45 -7.57
C GLY A 143 -0.63 3.93 -6.50
N ASN A 144 -1.76 3.24 -6.41
CA ASN A 144 -2.69 3.32 -5.30
C ASN A 144 -2.22 2.34 -4.23
N THR A 145 -2.47 2.69 -2.98
CA THR A 145 -2.22 1.80 -1.85
C THR A 145 -3.55 1.48 -1.18
N ILE A 146 -3.83 0.20 -0.96
CA ILE A 146 -4.95 -0.27 -0.14
C ILE A 146 -4.35 -1.16 0.96
N LEU A 147 -4.67 -0.85 2.21
CA LEU A 147 -4.30 -1.68 3.36
C LEU A 147 -5.56 -2.11 4.11
N LEU A 148 -5.72 -3.42 4.28
CA LEU A 148 -6.73 -3.98 5.17
C LEU A 148 -6.02 -4.44 6.45
N LEU A 149 -6.42 -3.88 7.58
CA LEU A 149 -5.88 -4.18 8.90
C LEU A 149 -6.67 -5.30 9.55
N PRO A 150 -6.07 -6.12 10.42
CA PRO A 150 -6.84 -7.13 11.14
C PRO A 150 -7.80 -6.42 12.11
N PRO A 151 -8.97 -7.00 12.41
CA PRO A 151 -9.99 -6.36 13.24
C PRO A 151 -9.52 -6.08 14.68
N ASN A 152 -8.49 -6.77 15.16
CA ASN A 152 -7.88 -6.56 16.47
C ASN A 152 -6.67 -5.61 16.43
N PHE A 153 -6.47 -4.87 15.33
CA PHE A 153 -5.40 -3.87 15.24
C PHE A 153 -5.62 -2.73 16.24
N LEU A 154 -4.55 -2.42 16.99
CA LEU A 154 -4.50 -1.34 17.98
C LEU A 154 -3.26 -0.50 17.70
N GLY A 155 -3.42 0.71 17.19
CA GLY A 155 -2.28 1.47 16.71
C GLY A 155 -2.58 2.81 16.06
N VAL A 156 -1.51 3.46 15.63
CA VAL A 156 -1.57 4.72 14.89
C VAL A 156 -1.48 4.43 13.40
N VAL A 157 -2.41 5.01 12.63
CA VAL A 157 -2.39 4.98 11.17
C VAL A 157 -2.06 6.37 10.66
N GLY A 158 -0.97 6.48 9.89
CA GLY A 158 -0.52 7.69 9.21
C GLY A 158 -0.59 7.51 7.70
N LEU A 159 -1.32 8.41 7.03
CA LEU A 159 -1.54 8.42 5.60
C LEU A 159 -0.94 9.68 4.99
N LYS A 160 -0.21 9.51 3.88
CA LYS A 160 0.47 10.63 3.23
C LYS A 160 0.40 10.52 1.71
N THR A 161 -0.23 11.49 1.06
CA THR A 161 -0.18 11.59 -0.40
C THR A 161 0.03 13.01 -0.90
N SER A 162 0.81 13.19 -1.97
CA SER A 162 1.00 14.53 -2.55
C SER A 162 -0.10 14.92 -3.54
N ARG A 163 -0.72 13.95 -4.22
CA ARG A 163 -1.74 14.24 -5.26
C ARG A 163 -2.98 13.35 -5.21
N GLY A 164 -2.90 12.21 -4.52
CA GLY A 164 -3.99 11.24 -4.45
C GLY A 164 -5.09 11.61 -3.46
N ARG A 165 -6.11 10.76 -3.42
CA ARG A 165 -7.14 10.79 -2.37
C ARG A 165 -6.69 9.98 -1.17
N LEU A 166 -7.21 10.34 -0.01
CA LEU A 166 -7.16 9.53 1.19
C LEU A 166 -8.59 9.07 1.45
N ILE A 167 -8.80 7.77 1.53
CA ILE A 167 -10.11 7.16 1.75
C ILE A 167 -10.00 6.31 3.02
N GLN A 168 -10.88 6.57 3.97
CA GLN A 168 -11.12 5.66 5.08
C GLN A 168 -12.30 4.79 4.69
N LEU A 169 -12.15 3.47 4.77
CA LEU A 169 -13.24 2.55 4.45
C LEU A 169 -14.23 2.45 5.63
N PRO A 170 -15.51 2.12 5.35
CA PRO A 170 -16.57 2.19 6.36
C PRO A 170 -16.29 1.38 7.62
N GLY A 171 -15.63 0.22 7.50
CA GLY A 171 -15.29 -0.62 8.65
C GLY A 171 -14.45 0.10 9.71
N LEU A 172 -13.64 1.09 9.31
CA LEU A 172 -12.83 1.88 10.25
C LEU A 172 -13.63 2.94 10.99
N GLU A 173 -14.69 3.51 10.40
CA GLU A 173 -15.37 4.70 10.95
C GLU A 173 -15.86 4.50 12.39
N GLY A 174 -16.33 3.30 12.73
CA GLY A 174 -16.79 2.96 14.08
C GLY A 174 -15.68 2.68 15.10
N ARG A 175 -14.41 2.59 14.70
CA ARG A 175 -13.26 2.22 15.56
C ARG A 175 -12.09 3.20 15.50
N THR A 176 -12.25 4.30 14.76
CA THR A 176 -11.24 5.35 14.67
C THR A 176 -11.60 6.51 15.59
N SER A 177 -10.63 6.93 16.39
CA SER A 177 -10.65 8.26 17.00
C SER A 177 -9.78 9.17 16.15
N ILE A 178 -10.41 10.10 15.44
CA ILE A 178 -9.74 11.02 14.53
C ILE A 178 -9.10 12.13 15.37
N THR A 179 -7.77 12.23 15.33
CA THR A 179 -7.06 13.38 15.91
C THR A 179 -6.45 14.20 14.78
N TRP A 180 -7.15 15.25 14.34
CA TRP A 180 -6.60 16.22 13.40
C TRP A 180 -5.62 17.17 14.10
N ARG A 181 -4.37 17.27 13.64
CA ARG A 181 -3.45 18.35 14.07
C ARG A 181 -2.64 18.96 12.93
N PRO A 182 -2.66 20.31 12.74
CA PRO A 182 -2.01 20.95 11.59
C PRO A 182 -0.48 21.09 11.63
N SER A 183 0.21 20.90 12.76
CA SER A 183 1.60 21.39 12.88
C SER A 183 2.57 20.56 13.75
N GLY A 184 2.27 19.30 14.04
CA GLY A 184 3.19 18.41 14.75
C GLY A 184 2.52 17.17 15.31
N TRP A 185 3.26 16.07 15.40
CA TRP A 185 2.76 14.80 15.91
C TRP A 185 3.00 14.77 17.42
N LYS A 186 1.99 15.15 18.20
CA LYS A 186 1.97 14.92 19.64
C LYS A 186 0.78 14.00 19.93
N LEU A 187 1.05 12.72 20.11
CA LEU A 187 0.04 11.75 20.52
C LEU A 187 0.08 11.69 22.05
N SER A 188 -0.96 12.24 22.69
CA SER A 188 -1.15 12.11 24.14
C SER A 188 -2.14 10.99 24.37
N PHE A 189 -1.68 9.85 24.88
CA PHE A 189 -2.54 8.70 25.18
C PHE A 189 -2.21 8.17 26.57
N LEU A 190 -3.23 8.07 27.44
CA LEU A 190 -3.09 7.66 28.85
C LEU A 190 -2.03 8.46 29.63
N GLY A 191 -1.99 9.79 29.45
CA GLY A 191 -1.03 10.65 30.13
C GLY A 191 0.43 10.50 29.65
N ARG A 192 0.71 9.61 28.69
CA ARG A 192 2.01 9.54 28.00
C ARG A 192 1.94 10.37 26.73
N GLU A 193 2.97 11.19 26.57
CA GLU A 193 3.15 12.03 25.40
C GLU A 193 4.19 11.41 24.48
N TRP A 194 3.78 11.09 23.25
CA TRP A 194 4.66 10.64 22.19
C TRP A 194 4.80 11.76 21.17
N THR A 195 6.00 12.35 21.12
CA THR A 195 6.38 13.28 20.07
C THR A 195 7.02 12.52 18.91
N PHE A 196 6.35 12.51 17.75
CA PHE A 196 6.97 12.04 16.52
C PHE A 196 7.45 13.27 15.75
N TYR A 197 8.75 13.33 15.49
CA TYR A 197 9.29 14.41 14.68
C TYR A 197 9.04 14.09 13.20
N PRO A 198 8.21 14.86 12.48
CA PRO A 198 8.15 14.72 11.03
C PRO A 198 9.54 15.08 10.48
N ARG A 199 10.15 14.17 9.70
CA ARG A 199 11.26 14.59 8.83
C ARG A 199 10.72 15.69 7.92
N GLU A 200 11.34 16.86 7.94
CA GLU A 200 10.92 18.06 7.20
C GLU A 200 10.82 17.79 5.69
N TRP A 201 9.66 18.08 5.08
CA TRP A 201 9.50 18.14 3.62
C TRP A 201 8.43 19.18 3.28
N THR A 202 8.76 20.13 2.40
CA THR A 202 7.95 21.31 2.06
C THR A 202 6.76 21.04 1.11
N SER A 203 5.67 21.78 1.42
CA SER A 203 4.39 22.15 0.78
C SER A 203 3.62 21.27 -0.24
N PHE A 204 2.28 21.37 -0.16
CA PHE A 204 1.21 20.66 -0.90
C PHE A 204 1.13 19.14 -0.71
N ARG A 205 1.11 18.67 0.54
CA ARG A 205 0.86 17.25 0.86
C ARG A 205 -0.43 17.10 1.67
N ARG A 206 -1.27 16.15 1.27
CA ARG A 206 -2.38 15.65 2.09
C ARG A 206 -1.80 14.64 3.06
N GLU A 207 -1.93 14.95 4.34
CA GLU A 207 -1.47 14.11 5.43
C GLU A 207 -2.64 13.93 6.39
N SER A 208 -2.86 12.70 6.84
CA SER A 208 -3.89 12.38 7.83
C SER A 208 -3.30 11.35 8.77
N SER A 209 -3.61 11.48 10.05
CA SER A 209 -3.25 10.48 11.05
C SER A 209 -4.39 10.29 12.02
N PHE A 210 -4.66 9.05 12.40
CA PHE A 210 -5.70 8.72 13.37
C PHE A 210 -5.29 7.51 14.20
N LEU A 211 -5.91 7.41 15.38
CA LEU A 211 -5.72 6.28 16.27
C LEU A 211 -6.83 5.26 15.98
N VAL A 212 -6.45 3.99 15.82
CA VAL A 212 -7.35 2.86 15.68
C VAL A 212 -7.29 2.04 16.96
N GLY A 213 -8.44 1.81 17.57
CA GLY A 213 -8.57 1.01 18.78
C GLY A 213 -9.91 1.23 19.48
N PRO A 214 -10.25 0.40 20.47
CA PRO A 214 -11.43 0.65 21.28
C PRO A 214 -11.30 2.00 21.99
N VAL A 215 -12.43 2.65 22.27
CA VAL A 215 -12.46 3.84 23.12
C VAL A 215 -12.01 3.40 24.52
N PHE A 216 -10.76 3.72 24.86
CA PHE A 216 -10.12 3.24 26.08
C PHE A 216 -10.61 4.03 27.29
N GLU A 217 -11.74 3.66 27.87
CA GLU A 217 -12.21 4.29 29.11
C GLU A 217 -11.46 3.81 30.36
N SER A 218 -10.77 2.66 30.33
CA SER A 218 -10.14 2.14 31.57
C SER A 218 -9.05 1.07 31.42
N VAL A 219 -8.44 0.93 30.23
CA VAL A 219 -7.46 -0.14 30.05
C VAL A 219 -6.08 0.29 30.58
N SER A 220 -5.80 -0.11 31.82
CA SER A 220 -4.44 -0.22 32.36
C SER A 220 -3.71 -1.34 31.61
N MET A 221 -3.26 -1.05 30.39
CA MET A 221 -2.39 -1.95 29.65
C MET A 221 -0.94 -1.53 29.86
N ASP A 222 -0.15 -2.51 30.29
CA ASP A 222 1.30 -2.54 30.11
C ASP A 222 1.58 -2.67 28.60
N VAL A 223 1.28 -1.61 27.83
CA VAL A 223 1.36 -1.59 26.36
C VAL A 223 2.83 -1.60 25.97
N LYS A 224 3.42 -2.80 25.95
CA LYS A 224 4.71 -3.03 25.29
C LYS A 224 4.49 -3.08 23.78
N GLY A 225 4.30 -1.88 23.21
CA GLY A 225 4.28 -1.62 21.78
C GLY A 225 2.92 -1.17 21.25
N ILE A 226 2.91 -0.03 20.58
CA ILE A 226 1.76 0.47 19.82
C ILE A 226 2.03 0.11 18.37
N SER A 227 1.07 -0.51 17.68
CA SER A 227 1.22 -0.80 16.25
C SER A 227 1.28 0.51 15.45
N CYS A 228 2.10 0.54 14.40
CA CYS A 228 2.27 1.72 13.56
C CYS A 228 2.01 1.35 12.11
N VAL A 229 1.24 2.18 11.41
CA VAL A 229 0.98 2.03 9.99
C VAL A 229 1.33 3.34 9.32
N ARG A 230 2.19 3.29 8.31
CA ARG A 230 2.62 4.45 7.53
C ARG A 230 2.44 4.15 6.07
N LEU A 231 1.43 4.77 5.47
CA LEU A 231 1.14 4.60 4.05
C LEU A 231 1.48 5.88 3.33
N SER A 232 2.26 5.76 2.26
CA SER A 232 2.69 6.90 1.49
C SER A 232 2.58 6.66 -0.02
N SER A 233 2.04 7.66 -0.72
CA SER A 233 1.98 7.65 -2.19
C SER A 233 2.31 9.02 -2.75
N LYS A 234 3.20 9.11 -3.73
CA LYS A 234 3.52 10.41 -4.34
C LYS A 234 2.38 10.90 -5.22
N LYS A 235 1.74 10.01 -5.98
CA LYS A 235 0.73 10.40 -6.99
C LYS A 235 -0.60 9.66 -6.90
N GLY A 236 -0.62 8.43 -6.41
CA GLY A 236 -1.87 7.68 -6.29
C GLY A 236 -2.56 7.91 -4.95
N GLY A 237 -3.78 7.40 -4.87
CA GLY A 237 -4.57 7.48 -3.65
C GLY A 237 -4.21 6.38 -2.66
N ILE A 238 -4.70 6.53 -1.43
CA ILE A 238 -4.50 5.59 -0.35
C ILE A 238 -5.87 5.30 0.26
N ALA A 239 -6.18 4.02 0.44
CA ALA A 239 -7.33 3.56 1.21
C ALA A 239 -6.88 2.65 2.36
N VAL A 240 -7.57 2.74 3.50
CA VAL A 240 -7.37 1.82 4.63
C VAL A 240 -8.73 1.34 5.12
N GLY A 241 -8.81 0.06 5.49
CA GLY A 241 -10.00 -0.56 6.10
C GLY A 241 -9.62 -1.72 7.00
N PHE A 242 -10.60 -2.52 7.40
CA PHE A 242 -10.40 -3.78 8.10
C PHE A 242 -10.57 -5.00 7.18
N SER A 243 -9.71 -5.99 7.38
CA SER A 243 -9.83 -7.30 6.77
C SER A 243 -11.11 -7.99 7.27
N GLY A 244 -11.82 -8.63 6.34
CA GLY A 244 -13.12 -9.28 6.59
C GLY A 244 -14.34 -8.34 6.63
N VAL A 245 -14.16 -7.03 6.77
CA VAL A 245 -15.28 -6.05 6.69
C VAL A 245 -15.24 -5.31 5.37
N ASP A 246 -14.08 -4.75 5.03
CA ASP A 246 -13.90 -3.94 3.82
C ASP A 246 -13.19 -4.73 2.70
N GLY A 247 -12.89 -6.01 2.95
CA GLY A 247 -12.17 -6.90 2.04
C GLY A 247 -12.99 -7.52 0.92
N GLU A 248 -14.30 -7.23 0.87
CA GLU A 248 -15.19 -7.76 -0.17
C GLU A 248 -14.70 -7.35 -1.57
N PRO A 249 -14.56 -8.30 -2.52
CA PRO A 249 -13.98 -8.02 -3.84
C PRO A 249 -14.66 -6.87 -4.57
N GLN A 250 -16.00 -6.80 -4.47
CA GLN A 250 -16.79 -5.75 -5.11
C GLN A 250 -16.52 -4.37 -4.50
N MET A 251 -16.37 -4.29 -3.17
CA MET A 251 -16.02 -3.05 -2.49
C MET A 251 -14.61 -2.60 -2.89
N LEU A 252 -13.64 -3.51 -2.86
CA LEU A 252 -12.26 -3.21 -3.26
C LEU A 252 -12.16 -2.71 -4.70
N GLU A 253 -12.95 -3.28 -5.60
CA GLU A 253 -13.01 -2.83 -7.00
C GLU A 253 -13.60 -1.43 -7.13
N ASN A 254 -14.66 -1.11 -6.37
CA ASN A 254 -15.21 0.23 -6.32
C ASN A 254 -14.20 1.26 -5.77
N VAL A 255 -13.45 0.88 -4.73
CA VAL A 255 -12.39 1.70 -4.16
C VAL A 255 -11.26 1.91 -5.18
N ARG A 256 -10.82 0.87 -5.89
CA ARG A 256 -9.82 0.98 -6.95
C ARG A 256 -10.25 1.93 -8.06
N LYS A 257 -11.52 1.86 -8.47
CA LYS A 257 -12.11 2.78 -9.45
C LYS A 257 -12.09 4.22 -8.94
N ASP A 258 -12.53 4.47 -7.71
CA ASP A 258 -12.53 5.82 -7.13
C ASP A 258 -11.12 6.41 -6.98
N LEU A 259 -10.15 5.59 -6.54
CA LEU A 259 -8.75 6.01 -6.45
C LEU A 259 -8.13 6.31 -7.83
N SER A 260 -8.57 5.61 -8.87
CA SER A 260 -8.04 5.74 -10.23
C SER A 260 -8.66 6.88 -11.04
N ALA A 261 -9.91 7.27 -10.74
CA ALA A 261 -10.67 8.28 -11.48
C ALA A 261 -9.98 9.65 -11.62
N ARG A 262 -9.02 9.99 -10.74
CA ARG A 262 -8.28 11.27 -10.77
C ARG A 262 -6.87 11.21 -11.35
N ARG A 263 -6.39 10.05 -11.81
CA ARG A 263 -5.06 9.96 -12.44
C ARG A 263 -4.97 10.74 -13.77
N GLY A 264 -6.11 10.95 -14.45
CA GLY A 264 -6.16 11.49 -15.82
C GLY A 264 -5.95 13.00 -16.00
N PHE A 265 -6.12 13.84 -14.97
CA PHE A 265 -6.19 15.30 -15.17
C PHE A 265 -4.83 16.03 -15.23
N GLY A 266 -3.72 15.30 -15.31
CA GLY A 266 -2.39 15.87 -15.07
C GLY A 266 -1.50 16.15 -16.29
N ARG A 267 -1.95 15.89 -17.53
CA ARG A 267 -1.14 16.12 -18.73
C ARG A 267 -1.99 16.61 -19.91
N GLY A 268 -2.35 17.88 -19.89
CA GLY A 268 -2.14 18.65 -21.10
C GLY A 268 -0.63 18.83 -21.22
N CYS A 269 -0.04 18.25 -22.27
CA CYS A 269 1.33 18.58 -22.65
C CYS A 269 1.36 20.07 -23.00
N CYS A 270 1.90 20.89 -22.09
CA CYS A 270 2.42 22.20 -22.44
C CYS A 270 3.88 22.04 -22.85
#